data_AF-A0A1D6IZA8-F1
#
_entry.id   AF-A0A1D6IZA8-F1
#
_cell.length_a   1.000
_cell.length_b   1.000
_cell.length_c   1.000
_cell.angle_alpha   90.00
_cell.angle_beta   90.00
_cell.angle_gamma   90.00
#
_symmetry.space_group_name_H-M   'P 1'
#
loop_
_entity.id
_entity.type
_entity.pdbx_description
1 polymer ?
#
loop_
_entity_poly.entity_id
_entity_poly.type
_entity_poly.pdbx_seq_one_letter_code
_entity_poly.pdbx_strand_id
1 'polypeptide(L)'
;MATLRFRHTPALHLFADMRNLLGVPNTLNVLTAYSLLLAGVPGLVLCLYGSRCFGVSLRWEASGWFLFYDGNVVAAFGSAYYHLKPDDDRLIWDRLPVPEHYFLAVIFSSIVYSFLFVLAWFSGF
;
A
#
# COMPACT_ATOMS: atom_id res chain seq x y z
N MET A 1 9.98 -21.53 29.49
CA MET A 1 9.99 -20.71 28.27
C MET A 1 8.56 -20.67 27.75
N ALA A 2 7.80 -19.65 28.09
CA ALA A 2 6.38 -19.55 27.72
C ALA A 2 6.28 -18.91 26.33
N THR A 3 6.08 -19.73 25.30
CA THR A 3 5.65 -19.24 23.98
C THR A 3 4.29 -18.59 24.15
N LEU A 4 4.20 -17.28 23.95
CA LEU A 4 2.95 -16.54 23.87
C LEU A 4 2.16 -17.09 22.67
N ARG A 5 1.23 -18.02 22.93
CA ARG A 5 0.27 -18.47 21.92
C ARG A 5 -0.87 -17.46 21.92
N PHE A 6 -0.90 -16.59 20.91
CA PHE A 6 -2.11 -15.83 20.59
C PHE A 6 -3.25 -16.83 20.44
N ARG A 7 -4.29 -16.71 21.27
CA ARG A 7 -5.46 -17.57 21.19
C ARG A 7 -6.20 -17.21 19.89
N HIS A 8 -6.02 -18.01 18.84
CA HIS A 8 -6.74 -17.84 17.58
C HIS A 8 -8.22 -18.14 17.82
N THR A 9 -9.05 -17.10 17.72
CA THR A 9 -10.49 -17.26 17.56
C THR A 9 -10.72 -17.69 16.11
N PRO A 10 -11.34 -18.86 15.84
CA PRO A 10 -11.59 -19.35 14.47
C PRO A 10 -12.40 -18.39 13.59
N ALA A 11 -13.01 -17.37 14.19
CA ALA A 11 -13.81 -16.35 13.53
C ALA A 11 -12.99 -15.26 12.80
N LEU A 12 -11.66 -15.21 12.93
CA LEU A 12 -10.86 -14.12 12.35
C LEU A 12 -10.69 -14.23 10.81
N HIS A 13 -10.91 -15.42 10.23
CA HIS A 13 -10.74 -15.69 8.80
C HIS A 13 -12.07 -15.90 8.04
N LEU A 14 -13.21 -15.59 8.66
CA LEU A 14 -14.51 -15.68 7.99
C LEU A 14 -14.71 -14.44 7.12
N PHE A 15 -14.45 -14.59 5.82
CA PHE A 15 -14.79 -13.55 4.86
C PHE A 15 -16.29 -13.56 4.57
N ALA A 16 -16.84 -12.37 4.34
CA ALA A 16 -18.22 -12.22 3.85
C ALA A 16 -18.38 -12.84 2.44
N ASP A 17 -17.29 -12.86 1.66
CA ASP A 17 -17.22 -13.56 0.39
C ASP A 17 -16.54 -14.93 0.55
N MET A 18 -17.31 -16.00 0.40
CA MET A 18 -16.85 -17.40 0.40
C MET A 18 -16.86 -18.01 -1.01
N ARG A 19 -17.06 -17.18 -2.05
CA ARG A 19 -17.16 -17.65 -3.43
C ARG A 19 -15.80 -18.15 -3.89
N ASN A 20 -15.82 -19.25 -4.62
CA ASN A 20 -14.67 -19.80 -5.31
C ASN A 20 -14.93 -19.75 -6.82
N LEU A 21 -14.46 -18.68 -7.46
CA LEU A 21 -14.52 -18.52 -8.91
C LEU A 21 -13.16 -18.87 -9.51
N LEU A 22 -13.16 -19.68 -10.57
CA LEU A 22 -11.95 -20.07 -11.31
C LEU A 22 -10.85 -20.72 -10.44
N GLY A 23 -11.21 -21.32 -9.30
CA GLY A 23 -10.26 -21.95 -8.37
C GLY A 23 -9.64 -20.99 -7.35
N VAL A 24 -10.06 -19.73 -7.32
CA VAL A 24 -9.58 -18.71 -6.37
C VAL A 24 -10.58 -18.55 -5.21
N PRO A 25 -10.25 -18.95 -3.97
CA PRO A 25 -11.11 -18.73 -2.81
C PRO A 25 -11.19 -17.24 -2.46
N ASN A 26 -12.33 -16.80 -1.88
CA ASN A 26 -12.59 -15.40 -1.51
C ASN A 26 -12.40 -14.43 -2.68
N THR A 27 -12.88 -14.82 -3.86
CA THR A 27 -12.50 -14.19 -5.14
C THR A 27 -12.74 -12.69 -5.16
N LEU A 28 -13.85 -12.20 -4.59
CA LEU A 28 -14.15 -10.75 -4.57
C LEU A 28 -13.19 -9.98 -3.67
N ASN A 29 -12.71 -10.59 -2.58
CA ASN A 29 -11.70 -9.99 -1.70
C ASN A 29 -10.31 -9.94 -2.36
N VAL A 30 -9.98 -10.94 -3.20
CA VAL A 30 -8.77 -10.88 -4.04
C VAL A 30 -8.93 -9.82 -5.15
N LEU A 31 -10.14 -9.68 -5.71
CA LEU A 31 -10.42 -8.72 -6.77
C LEU A 31 -10.38 -7.27 -6.28
N THR A 32 -10.75 -6.99 -5.04
CA THR A 32 -10.61 -5.63 -4.50
C THR A 32 -9.14 -5.22 -4.36
N ALA A 33 -8.23 -6.15 -4.05
CA ALA A 33 -6.78 -5.89 -4.09
C ALA A 33 -6.27 -5.54 -5.51
N TYR A 34 -6.98 -5.97 -6.55
CA TYR A 34 -6.68 -5.62 -7.94
C TYR A 34 -6.80 -4.12 -8.22
N SER A 35 -7.69 -3.41 -7.51
CA SER A 35 -7.83 -1.96 -7.66
C SER A 35 -6.57 -1.19 -7.24
N LEU A 36 -5.91 -1.64 -6.17
CA LEU A 36 -4.63 -1.10 -5.70
C LEU A 36 -3.51 -1.39 -6.72
N LEU A 37 -3.52 -2.58 -7.32
CA LEU A 37 -2.53 -2.98 -8.31
C LEU A 37 -2.69 -2.19 -9.63
N LEU A 38 -3.94 -1.95 -10.06
CA LEU A 38 -4.26 -1.12 -11.23
C LEU A 38 -3.85 0.34 -11.06
N ALA A 39 -3.90 0.88 -9.84
CA ALA A 39 -3.42 2.23 -9.55
C ALA A 39 -1.90 2.28 -9.34
N GLY A 40 -1.35 1.26 -8.66
CA GLY A 40 0.06 1.16 -8.28
C GLY A 40 1.00 0.98 -9.46
N VAL A 41 0.73 -0.01 -10.33
CA VAL A 41 1.65 -0.38 -11.42
C VAL A 41 1.85 0.75 -12.44
N PRO A 42 0.81 1.40 -12.99
CA PRO A 42 1.01 2.51 -13.92
C PRO A 42 1.75 3.69 -13.27
N GLY A 43 1.45 4.01 -12.01
CA GLY A 43 2.13 5.07 -11.28
C GLY A 43 3.61 4.77 -11.04
N LEU A 44 3.94 3.53 -10.66
CA LEU A 44 5.32 3.07 -10.48
C LEU A 44 6.10 3.10 -11.80
N VAL A 45 5.50 2.60 -12.88
CA VAL A 45 6.05 2.66 -14.24
C VAL A 45 6.33 4.10 -14.62
N LEU A 46 5.37 5.02 -14.46
CA LEU A 46 5.58 6.44 -14.77
C LEU A 46 6.70 7.07 -13.92
N CYS A 47 6.86 6.67 -12.66
CA CYS A 47 7.98 7.13 -11.83
C CYS A 47 9.34 6.64 -12.37
N LEU A 48 9.41 5.40 -12.86
CA LEU A 48 10.63 4.80 -13.43
C LEU A 48 10.99 5.36 -14.81
N TYR A 49 10.00 5.70 -15.66
CA TYR A 49 10.23 6.32 -16.97
C TYR A 49 10.64 7.80 -16.89
N GLY A 50 10.62 8.38 -15.68
CA GLY A 50 11.24 9.66 -15.35
C GLY A 50 10.28 10.84 -15.22
N SER A 51 10.71 11.85 -14.46
CA SER A 51 9.93 12.99 -13.96
C SER A 51 9.23 13.88 -14.99
N ARG A 52 9.36 13.61 -16.29
CA ARG A 52 8.71 14.39 -17.36
C ARG A 52 7.20 14.19 -17.42
N CYS A 53 6.67 13.07 -16.94
CA CYS A 53 5.24 12.77 -17.06
C CYS A 53 4.36 13.48 -16.01
N PHE A 54 4.91 13.86 -14.85
CA PHE A 54 4.15 14.46 -13.75
C PHE A 54 4.53 15.91 -13.43
N GLY A 55 5.43 16.54 -14.19
CA GLY A 55 5.92 17.89 -13.88
C GLY A 55 6.69 17.96 -12.54
N VAL A 56 7.13 16.81 -12.03
CA VAL A 56 7.82 16.69 -10.75
C VAL A 56 9.21 17.31 -10.91
N SER A 57 9.40 18.46 -10.26
CA SER A 57 10.57 19.30 -10.45
C SER A 57 11.72 18.89 -9.53
N LEU A 58 11.40 18.26 -8.39
CA LEU A 58 12.35 17.90 -7.35
C LEU A 58 12.54 16.38 -7.26
N ARG A 59 13.80 15.93 -7.11
CA ARG A 59 14.12 14.49 -6.95
C ARG A 59 13.41 13.84 -5.75
N TRP A 60 13.21 14.60 -4.67
CA TRP A 60 12.55 14.10 -3.46
C TRP A 60 11.05 13.87 -3.62
N GLU A 61 10.38 14.70 -4.43
CA GLU A 61 8.98 14.49 -4.81
C GLU A 61 8.83 13.18 -5.60
N ALA A 62 9.73 12.93 -6.56
CA ALA A 62 9.73 11.70 -7.33
C ALA A 62 9.94 10.45 -6.46
N SER A 63 10.84 10.52 -5.46
CA SER A 63 11.05 9.44 -4.50
C SER A 63 9.81 9.15 -3.65
N GLY A 64 9.07 10.17 -3.22
CA GLY A 64 7.84 9.98 -2.46
C GLY A 64 6.70 9.37 -3.28
N TRP A 65 6.54 9.81 -4.52
CA TRP A 65 5.60 9.17 -5.46
C TRP A 65 5.99 7.72 -5.74
N PHE A 66 7.28 7.44 -5.91
CA PHE A 66 7.77 6.07 -6.08
C PHE A 66 7.41 5.19 -4.88
N LEU A 67 7.71 5.63 -3.65
CA LEU A 67 7.38 4.88 -2.43
C LEU A 67 5.87 4.68 -2.25
N PHE A 68 5.07 5.68 -2.62
CA PHE A 68 3.61 5.57 -2.59
C PHE A 68 3.10 4.49 -3.57
N TYR A 69 3.55 4.48 -4.82
CA TYR A 69 3.11 3.48 -5.79
C TYR A 69 3.70 2.10 -5.52
N ASP A 70 4.94 2.02 -5.05
CA ASP A 70 5.61 0.78 -4.69
C ASP A 70 4.86 0.08 -3.54
N GLY A 71 4.54 0.84 -2.49
CA GLY A 71 3.69 0.31 -1.43
C GLY A 71 2.39 -0.26 -1.99
N ASN A 72 1.72 0.43 -2.94
CA ASN A 72 0.36 0.03 -3.36
C ASN A 72 0.41 -1.34 -4.02
N VAL A 73 1.50 -1.60 -4.75
CA VAL A 73 1.81 -2.90 -5.34
C VAL A 73 2.07 -3.93 -4.25
N VAL A 74 2.91 -3.62 -3.26
CA VAL A 74 3.20 -4.52 -2.13
C VAL A 74 1.94 -4.85 -1.32
N ALA A 75 1.07 -3.87 -1.05
CA ALA A 75 -0.20 -4.05 -0.37
C ALA A 75 -1.16 -4.94 -1.15
N ALA A 76 -1.26 -4.74 -2.46
CA ALA A 76 -2.08 -5.58 -3.32
C ALA A 76 -1.60 -7.05 -3.31
N PHE A 77 -0.30 -7.28 -3.40
CA PHE A 77 0.27 -8.63 -3.34
C PHE A 77 0.14 -9.27 -1.96
N GLY A 78 0.44 -8.54 -0.88
CA GLY A 78 0.29 -9.01 0.49
C GLY A 78 -1.16 -9.40 0.80
N SER A 79 -2.10 -8.60 0.32
CA SER A 79 -3.52 -8.89 0.45
C SER A 79 -3.94 -10.11 -0.36
N ALA A 80 -3.57 -10.20 -1.64
CA ALA A 80 -3.87 -11.38 -2.45
C ALA A 80 -3.28 -12.66 -1.84
N TYR A 81 -2.04 -12.59 -1.33
CA TYR A 81 -1.34 -13.75 -0.73
C TYR A 81 -2.04 -14.30 0.51
N TYR A 82 -2.59 -13.42 1.36
CA TYR A 82 -3.41 -13.81 2.50
C TYR A 82 -4.77 -14.37 2.08
N HIS A 83 -5.47 -13.73 1.15
CA HIS A 83 -6.83 -14.14 0.76
C HIS A 83 -6.87 -15.45 -0.04
N LEU A 84 -5.80 -15.79 -0.74
CA LEU A 84 -5.64 -17.07 -1.46
C LEU A 84 -5.58 -18.26 -0.51
N LYS A 85 -4.97 -18.10 0.66
CA LYS A 85 -4.90 -19.13 1.70
C LYS A 85 -4.85 -18.44 3.06
N PRO A 86 -6.00 -18.21 3.69
CA PRO A 86 -6.04 -17.51 4.97
C PRO A 86 -5.33 -18.35 6.03
N ASP A 87 -4.19 -17.86 6.52
CA ASP A 87 -3.50 -18.37 7.69
C ASP A 87 -2.91 -17.20 8.49
N ASP A 88 -2.59 -17.43 9.76
CA ASP A 88 -2.13 -16.38 10.66
C ASP A 88 -0.74 -15.85 10.31
N ASP A 89 0.11 -16.71 9.74
CA ASP A 89 1.44 -16.34 9.25
C ASP A 89 1.37 -15.43 8.01
N ARG A 90 0.30 -15.54 7.22
CA ARG A 90 0.05 -14.71 6.03
C ARG A 90 -0.65 -13.41 6.33
N LEU A 91 -1.42 -13.37 7.41
CA LEU A 91 -2.14 -12.17 7.86
C LEU A 91 -1.19 -11.00 8.11
N ILE A 92 0.05 -11.27 8.51
CA ILE A 92 1.07 -10.24 8.68
C ILE A 92 1.36 -9.50 7.36
N TRP A 93 1.33 -10.20 6.22
CA TRP A 93 1.60 -9.61 4.91
C TRP A 93 0.43 -8.79 4.36
N ASP A 94 -0.80 -9.04 4.81
CA ASP A 94 -1.97 -8.20 4.50
C ASP A 94 -1.99 -6.93 5.37
N ARG A 95 -1.49 -7.01 6.61
CA ARG A 95 -1.56 -5.90 7.58
C ARG A 95 -0.30 -5.04 7.70
N LEU A 96 0.89 -5.54 7.34
CA LEU A 96 2.14 -4.76 7.30
C LEU A 96 2.10 -3.59 6.31
N PRO A 97 1.57 -3.77 5.08
CA PRO A 97 1.69 -2.72 4.07
C PRO A 97 0.89 -1.46 4.41
N VAL A 98 -0.24 -1.60 5.11
CA VAL A 98 -1.18 -0.47 5.34
C VAL A 98 -0.59 0.58 6.30
N PRO A 99 -0.10 0.25 7.50
CA PRO A 99 0.53 1.22 8.40
C PRO A 99 1.79 1.86 7.80
N GLU A 100 2.64 1.07 7.13
CA GLU A 100 3.87 1.58 6.51
C GLU A 100 3.55 2.59 5.41
N HIS A 101 2.56 2.29 4.58
CA HIS A 101 2.09 3.22 3.56
C HIS A 101 1.53 4.52 4.10
N TYR A 102 0.62 4.43 5.07
CA TYR A 102 0.02 5.61 5.67
C TYR A 102 1.08 6.46 6.34
N PHE A 103 2.03 5.84 7.03
CA PHE A 103 3.14 6.53 7.66
C PHE A 103 4.05 7.23 6.64
N LEU A 104 4.44 6.54 5.56
CA LEU A 104 5.28 7.11 4.50
C LEU A 104 4.56 8.21 3.72
N ALA A 105 3.27 8.05 3.44
CA ALA A 105 2.45 9.06 2.77
C ALA A 105 2.27 10.32 3.64
N VAL A 106 2.08 10.15 4.95
CA VAL A 106 2.00 11.26 5.91
C VAL A 106 3.33 12.00 5.98
N ILE A 107 4.46 11.28 6.12
CA ILE A 107 5.80 11.91 6.12
C ILE A 107 6.04 12.67 4.81
N PHE A 108 5.71 12.07 3.68
CA PHE A 108 5.84 12.71 2.37
C PHE A 108 5.01 14.01 2.30
N SER A 109 3.72 13.93 2.67
CA SER A 109 2.83 15.09 2.70
C SER A 109 3.35 16.17 3.65
N SER A 110 3.85 15.82 4.84
CA SER A 110 4.39 16.77 5.81
C SER A 110 5.63 17.49 5.28
N ILE A 111 6.56 16.77 4.63
CA ILE A 111 7.79 17.35 4.06
C ILE A 111 7.44 18.31 2.92
N VAL A 112 6.53 17.92 2.02
CA VAL A 112 6.06 18.79 0.93
C VAL A 112 5.42 20.06 1.49
N TYR A 113 4.55 19.92 2.50
CA TYR A 113 3.92 21.08 3.13
C TYR A 113 4.94 22.01 3.80
N SER A 114 5.93 21.46 4.50
CA SER A 114 7.01 22.25 5.11
C SER A 114 7.84 23.00 4.07
N PHE A 115 8.17 22.37 2.94
CA PHE A 115 8.90 23.04 1.85
C PHE A 115 8.09 24.16 1.20
N LEU A 116 6.81 23.92 0.91
CA LEU A 116 5.92 24.93 0.36
C LEU A 116 5.72 26.10 1.33
N PHE A 117 5.57 25.82 2.63
CA PHE A 117 5.45 26.83 3.67
C PHE A 117 6.70 27.71 3.77
N VAL A 118 7.89 27.12 3.73
CA VAL A 118 9.16 27.87 3.74
C VAL A 118 9.29 28.75 2.49
N LEU A 119 8.96 28.21 1.31
CA LEU A 119 8.99 28.98 0.07
C LEU A 119 7.99 30.15 0.10
N ALA A 120 6.77 29.93 0.61
CA ALA A 120 5.77 30.97 0.79
C ALA A 120 6.29 32.09 1.70
N TRP A 121 6.90 31.72 2.83
CA TRP A 121 7.48 32.66 3.80
C TRP A 121 8.58 33.54 3.20
N PHE A 122 9.46 32.98 2.36
CA PHE A 122 10.51 33.76 1.68
C PHE A 122 9.98 34.57 0.48
N SER A 123 8.85 34.18 -0.10
CA SER A 123 8.22 34.92 -1.20
C SER A 123 7.40 36.14 -0.77
N GLY A 124 7.25 36.38 0.54
CA GLY A 124 6.60 37.58 1.07
C GLY A 124 5.07 37.59 0.99
N PHE A 125 4.45 36.42 0.85
CA PHE A 125 3.01 36.24 1.10
C PHE A 125 2.71 36.10 2.60
#